data_AF-A0A933YTR4-F1
#
_entry.id   AF-A0A933YTR4-F1
#
_cell.length_a   1.000
_cell.length_b   1.000
_cell.length_c   1.000
_cell.angle_alpha   90.00
_cell.angle_beta   90.00
_cell.angle_gamma   90.00
#
_symmetry.space_group_name_H-M   'P 1'
#
loop_
_entity.id
_entity.type
_entity.pdbx_description
1 polymer ?
#
loop_
_entity_poly.entity_id
_entity_poly.type
_entity_poly.pdbx_seq_one_letter_code
_entity_poly.pdbx_strand_id
1 'polypeptide(L)'
;MVDMPNTDPQKINDIYLNFSNTSLLPNLNFTFVSGQFGAESISLSSNAYKADGVGGYFDILMQWRSNRPIDGTDHIVYSITAAGLTAAMFNDTCVNYGTPPGPLYAAAHLQNAGFDSFGRFESTWIGDIPDDPPNPVPEPGTLVLLGAGFLGLAAYGRKRASR
;
A
#
# COMPACT_ATOMS: atom_id res chain seq x y z
N MET A 1 -28.12 16.65 15.80
CA MET A 1 -26.68 16.43 15.96
C MET A 1 -26.01 17.38 14.98
N VAL A 2 -25.33 18.40 15.47
CA VAL A 2 -24.62 19.36 14.61
C VAL A 2 -23.35 18.66 14.17
N ASP A 3 -23.23 18.40 12.88
CA ASP A 3 -22.03 17.84 12.27
C ASP A 3 -20.95 18.93 12.36
N MET A 4 -20.13 18.87 13.41
CA MET A 4 -18.97 19.75 13.52
C MET A 4 -17.96 19.24 12.49
N PRO A 5 -17.51 20.06 11.53
CA PRO A 5 -16.56 19.61 10.54
C PRO A 5 -15.31 19.10 11.26
N ASN A 6 -14.84 17.92 10.87
CA ASN A 6 -13.56 17.37 11.32
C ASN A 6 -12.45 18.41 11.03
N THR A 7 -12.00 19.13 12.05
CA THR A 7 -10.90 20.09 11.93
C THR A 7 -9.54 19.43 12.09
N ASP A 8 -9.48 18.19 12.57
CA ASP A 8 -8.23 17.49 12.82
C ASP A 8 -7.90 16.61 11.61
N PRO A 9 -6.82 16.93 10.89
CA PRO A 9 -6.50 16.22 9.66
C PRO A 9 -6.18 14.75 9.94
N GLN A 10 -6.60 13.88 9.01
CA GLN A 10 -6.25 12.47 8.98
C GLN A 10 -4.73 12.29 8.88
N LYS A 11 -4.20 11.21 9.46
CA LYS A 11 -2.76 10.93 9.49
C LYS A 11 -2.53 9.43 9.39
N ILE A 12 -1.41 9.03 8.81
CA ILE A 12 -0.92 7.65 8.85
C ILE A 12 0.19 7.61 9.89
N ASN A 13 0.07 6.70 10.87
CA ASN A 13 1.12 6.48 11.86
C ASN A 13 2.01 5.31 11.49
N ASP A 14 1.39 4.20 11.08
CA ASP A 14 2.08 2.93 10.93
C ASP A 14 1.56 2.17 9.71
N ILE A 15 2.46 1.54 8.96
CA ILE A 15 2.13 0.55 7.93
C ILE A 15 2.87 -0.75 8.27
N TYR A 16 2.14 -1.85 8.16
CA TYR A 16 2.58 -3.21 8.44
C TYR A 16 2.51 -4.01 7.15
N LEU A 17 3.61 -4.71 6.82
CA LEU A 17 3.68 -5.59 5.65
C LEU A 17 4.13 -6.97 6.09
N ASN A 18 3.54 -8.00 5.50
CA ASN A 18 3.97 -9.37 5.72
C ASN A 18 4.96 -9.82 4.63
N PHE A 19 5.83 -10.77 4.95
CA PHE A 19 6.92 -11.19 4.07
C PHE A 19 7.31 -12.66 4.26
N SER A 20 7.00 -13.49 3.26
CA SER A 20 7.18 -14.94 3.34
C SER A 20 8.62 -15.43 3.57
N ASN A 21 9.64 -14.74 3.03
CA ASN A 21 11.03 -15.20 3.14
C ASN A 21 11.78 -14.49 4.28
N THR A 22 11.47 -14.89 5.51
CA THR A 22 12.00 -14.24 6.72
C THR A 22 13.54 -14.25 6.82
N SER A 23 14.22 -15.18 6.13
CA SER A 23 15.70 -15.21 6.04
C SER A 23 16.29 -14.02 5.28
N LEU A 24 15.53 -13.42 4.36
CA LEU A 24 15.95 -12.26 3.57
C LEU A 24 15.64 -10.92 4.26
N LEU A 25 14.81 -10.92 5.32
CA LEU A 25 14.41 -9.69 6.04
C LEU A 25 15.60 -8.79 6.41
N PRO A 26 16.70 -9.28 7.02
CA PRO A 26 17.82 -8.41 7.42
C PRO A 26 18.53 -7.74 6.24
N ASN A 27 18.33 -8.25 5.01
CA ASN A 27 18.97 -7.76 3.80
C ASN A 27 18.07 -6.82 3.00
N LEU A 28 16.81 -6.62 3.39
CA LEU A 28 15.92 -5.70 2.72
C LEU A 28 16.39 -4.26 2.94
N ASN A 29 16.64 -3.56 1.85
CA ASN A 29 16.98 -2.15 1.84
C ASN A 29 15.82 -1.33 1.28
N PHE A 30 15.31 -0.41 2.09
CA PHE A 30 14.21 0.49 1.74
C PHE A 30 14.77 1.87 1.42
N THR A 31 14.49 2.35 0.21
CA THR A 31 14.86 3.69 -0.24
C THR A 31 13.60 4.47 -0.57
N PHE A 32 13.38 5.62 0.08
CA PHE A 32 12.32 6.53 -0.30
C PHE A 32 12.62 7.10 -1.69
N VAL A 33 11.67 6.99 -2.61
CA VAL A 33 11.82 7.40 -4.01
C VAL A 33 11.11 8.72 -4.26
N SER A 34 9.83 8.79 -3.90
CA SER A 34 8.99 9.95 -4.18
C SER A 34 7.77 9.98 -3.28
N GLY A 35 7.06 11.11 -3.34
CA GLY A 35 5.87 11.36 -2.55
C GLY A 35 6.11 12.49 -1.57
N GLN A 36 5.17 12.62 -0.65
CA GLN A 36 5.10 13.80 0.20
C GLN A 36 6.04 13.74 1.41
N PHE A 37 6.32 12.54 1.93
CA PHE A 37 7.20 12.31 3.08
C PHE A 37 7.55 10.83 3.22
N GLY A 38 8.71 10.53 3.80
CA GLY A 38 9.13 9.16 4.10
C GLY A 38 8.84 8.74 5.54
N ALA A 39 8.78 7.43 5.78
CA ALA A 39 8.82 6.81 7.11
C ALA A 39 10.06 7.28 7.86
N GLU A 40 9.87 7.59 9.13
CA GLU A 40 10.94 7.97 10.04
C GLU A 40 11.76 6.76 10.49
N SER A 41 11.11 5.60 10.58
CA SER A 41 11.77 4.34 10.90
C SER A 41 11.13 3.18 10.16
N ILE A 42 11.96 2.22 9.76
CA ILE A 42 11.54 0.95 9.18
C ILE A 42 12.20 -0.15 10.01
N SER A 43 11.39 -1.01 10.61
CA SER A 43 11.82 -2.09 11.49
C SER A 43 11.48 -3.44 10.87
N LEU A 44 12.42 -4.38 10.92
CA LEU A 44 12.32 -5.68 10.24
C LEU A 44 12.56 -6.77 11.29
N SER A 45 11.56 -7.63 11.51
CA SER A 45 11.66 -8.72 12.46
C SER A 45 10.56 -9.72 12.18
N SER A 46 10.92 -11.01 12.08
CA SER A 46 9.97 -12.04 11.69
C SER A 46 8.82 -12.15 12.69
N ASN A 47 7.58 -12.07 12.19
CA ASN A 47 6.34 -12.23 12.95
C ASN A 47 6.33 -11.44 14.27
N ALA A 48 6.81 -10.19 14.25
CA ALA A 48 7.06 -9.41 15.46
C ALA A 48 6.09 -8.25 15.67
N TYR A 49 5.44 -7.77 14.61
CA TYR A 49 4.65 -6.54 14.65
C TYR A 49 3.16 -6.83 14.57
N LYS A 50 2.36 -6.14 15.40
CA LYS A 50 0.90 -6.27 15.42
C LYS A 50 0.27 -4.94 15.06
N ALA A 51 -0.71 -5.00 14.17
CA ALA A 51 -1.53 -3.86 13.81
C ALA A 51 -2.58 -3.60 14.91
N ASP A 52 -3.57 -4.48 15.07
CA ASP A 52 -4.72 -4.24 15.96
C ASP A 52 -4.52 -4.64 17.44
N GLY A 53 -3.36 -5.21 17.78
CA GLY A 53 -3.07 -5.76 19.12
C GLY A 53 -3.84 -7.03 19.50
N VAL A 54 -4.78 -7.50 18.66
CA VAL A 54 -5.68 -8.64 18.91
C VAL A 54 -5.27 -9.85 18.07
N GLY A 55 -4.65 -9.67 16.89
CA GLY A 55 -4.15 -10.77 16.04
C GLY A 55 -3.33 -10.28 14.84
N GLY A 56 -2.72 -11.23 14.12
CA GLY A 56 -1.96 -10.93 12.90
C GLY A 56 -0.56 -10.38 13.20
N TYR A 57 0.46 -11.23 13.04
CA TYR A 57 1.85 -10.81 13.13
C TYR A 57 2.40 -10.56 11.73
N PHE A 58 3.03 -9.40 11.58
CA PHE A 58 3.70 -8.93 10.38
C PHE A 58 5.21 -8.90 10.60
N ASP A 59 5.95 -8.88 9.49
CA ASP A 59 7.41 -8.93 9.49
C ASP A 59 8.08 -7.55 9.36
N ILE A 60 7.34 -6.56 8.87
CA ILE A 60 7.85 -5.23 8.52
C ILE A 60 6.93 -4.17 9.14
N LEU A 61 7.53 -3.21 9.85
CA LEU A 61 6.85 -2.03 10.41
C LEU A 61 7.49 -0.77 9.86
N MET A 62 6.71 0.06 9.16
CA MET A 62 7.08 1.40 8.73
C MET A 62 6.34 2.42 9.59
N GLN A 63 7.03 3.39 10.17
CA GLN A 63 6.44 4.38 11.09
C GLN A 63 6.64 5.81 10.61
N TRP A 64 5.57 6.60 10.76
CA TRP A 64 5.50 8.03 10.55
C TRP A 64 5.04 8.68 11.84
N ARG A 65 5.98 9.22 12.64
CA ARG A 65 5.62 9.95 13.87
C ARG A 65 5.36 11.43 13.62
N SER A 66 5.55 11.86 12.37
CA SER A 66 5.26 13.21 11.93
C SER A 66 3.76 13.44 12.06
N ASN A 67 3.38 14.53 12.74
CA ASN A 67 1.99 14.89 12.95
C ASN A 67 1.33 15.46 11.67
N ARG A 68 1.82 15.02 10.51
CA ARG A 68 1.53 15.61 9.21
C ARG A 68 0.15 15.14 8.73
N PRO A 69 -0.72 16.08 8.35
CA PRO A 69 -1.94 15.80 7.62
C PRO A 69 -1.68 14.97 6.36
N ILE A 70 -2.52 13.98 6.11
CA ILE A 70 -2.74 13.44 4.79
C ILE A 70 -4.04 13.98 4.19
N ASP A 71 -4.02 14.21 2.88
CA ASP A 71 -5.22 14.38 2.07
C ASP A 71 -5.33 13.23 1.06
N GLY A 72 -6.50 13.02 0.47
CA GLY A 72 -6.74 11.89 -0.46
C GLY A 72 -5.92 11.91 -1.75
N THR A 73 -4.98 12.87 -1.91
CA THR A 73 -4.03 12.94 -3.04
C THR A 73 -2.60 12.56 -2.65
N ASP A 74 -2.36 12.35 -1.35
CA ASP A 74 -1.06 11.97 -0.84
C ASP A 74 -0.68 10.54 -1.23
N HIS A 75 0.57 10.37 -1.66
CA HIS A 75 1.13 9.07 -1.98
C HIS A 75 2.60 9.01 -1.58
N ILE A 76 3.10 7.81 -1.32
CA ILE A 76 4.48 7.57 -0.95
C ILE A 76 4.99 6.37 -1.73
N VAL A 77 6.22 6.47 -2.23
CA VAL A 77 6.82 5.42 -3.07
C VAL A 77 8.17 5.04 -2.48
N TYR A 78 8.32 3.75 -2.24
CA TYR A 78 9.56 3.13 -1.78
C TYR A 78 10.09 2.15 -2.83
N SER A 79 11.41 2.15 -3.00
CA SER A 79 12.13 1.06 -3.65
C SER A 79 12.63 0.11 -2.58
N ILE A 80 12.25 -1.15 -2.68
CA ILE A 80 12.69 -2.21 -1.78
C ILE A 80 13.61 -3.13 -2.58
N THR A 81 14.82 -3.35 -2.06
CA THR A 81 15.87 -4.09 -2.78
C THR A 81 16.52 -5.12 -1.87
N ALA A 82 16.79 -6.31 -2.40
CA ALA A 82 17.69 -7.32 -1.85
C ALA A 82 18.04 -8.32 -2.95
N ALA A 83 19.17 -9.03 -2.80
CA ALA A 83 19.52 -10.11 -3.73
C ALA A 83 18.48 -11.25 -3.62
N GLY A 84 17.89 -11.63 -4.75
CA GLY A 84 16.86 -12.68 -4.80
C GLY A 84 15.47 -12.24 -4.32
N LEU A 85 15.25 -10.95 -4.08
CA LEU A 85 13.92 -10.41 -3.77
C LEU A 85 12.98 -10.57 -4.97
N THR A 86 11.77 -11.06 -4.71
CA THR A 86 10.69 -11.09 -5.71
C THR A 86 9.43 -10.46 -5.13
N ALA A 87 8.58 -9.88 -5.99
CA ALA A 87 7.33 -9.25 -5.54
C ALA A 87 6.38 -10.24 -4.85
N ALA A 88 6.38 -11.51 -5.30
CA ALA A 88 5.57 -12.57 -4.71
C ALA A 88 5.85 -12.81 -3.22
N MET A 89 7.03 -12.40 -2.71
CA MET A 89 7.36 -12.56 -1.30
C MET A 89 6.49 -11.69 -0.37
N PHE A 90 5.85 -10.64 -0.88
CA PHE A 90 4.92 -9.77 -0.16
C PHE A 90 3.45 -10.22 -0.25
N ASN A 91 3.15 -11.28 -1.01
CA ASN A 91 1.78 -11.78 -1.21
C ASN A 91 1.43 -12.88 -0.20
N ASP A 92 2.00 -12.83 1.01
CA ASP A 92 1.73 -13.80 2.07
C ASP A 92 0.96 -13.13 3.18
N THR A 93 0.05 -13.84 3.81
CA THR A 93 -0.80 -13.27 4.86
C THR A 93 -0.09 -13.30 6.20
N CYS A 94 -0.36 -12.33 7.07
CA CYS A 94 0.10 -12.32 8.45
C CYS A 94 -0.23 -13.65 9.17
N VAL A 95 0.53 -14.00 10.19
CA VAL A 95 0.32 -15.27 10.94
C VAL A 95 -0.44 -15.03 12.25
N ASN A 96 -1.05 -16.09 12.80
CA ASN A 96 -1.82 -16.05 14.06
C ASN A 96 -2.88 -14.92 14.07
N TYR A 97 -3.62 -14.78 12.98
CA TYR A 97 -4.78 -13.88 12.91
C TYR A 97 -5.99 -14.49 13.61
N GLY A 98 -6.80 -13.60 14.19
CA GLY A 98 -8.10 -13.94 14.77
C GLY A 98 -9.23 -13.79 13.75
N THR A 99 -10.46 -13.75 14.25
CA THR A 99 -11.64 -13.37 13.47
C THR A 99 -12.36 -12.25 14.22
N PRO A 100 -12.77 -11.16 13.54
CA PRO A 100 -12.05 -10.33 12.57
C PRO A 100 -11.04 -9.35 13.23
N PRO A 101 -10.09 -8.76 12.48
CA PRO A 101 -9.87 -8.91 11.04
C PRO A 101 -9.19 -10.25 10.70
N GLY A 102 -9.57 -10.85 9.56
CA GLY A 102 -9.04 -12.14 9.10
C GLY A 102 -7.57 -12.07 8.67
N PRO A 103 -7.07 -12.99 7.83
CA PRO A 103 -5.72 -12.91 7.31
C PRO A 103 -5.54 -11.60 6.52
N LEU A 104 -4.42 -10.90 6.71
CA LEU A 104 -4.12 -9.63 6.05
C LEU A 104 -2.75 -9.70 5.36
N TYR A 105 -2.63 -9.18 4.14
CA TYR A 105 -1.32 -8.98 3.50
C TYR A 105 -0.59 -7.77 4.08
N ALA A 106 -1.35 -6.71 4.35
CA ALA A 106 -0.87 -5.46 4.89
C ALA A 106 -1.92 -4.84 5.82
N ALA A 107 -1.48 -3.96 6.71
CA ALA A 107 -2.35 -3.13 7.53
C ALA A 107 -1.78 -1.72 7.69
N ALA A 108 -2.66 -0.74 7.87
CA ALA A 108 -2.29 0.65 8.12
C ALA A 108 -3.09 1.21 9.30
N HIS A 109 -2.40 1.95 10.17
CA HIS A 109 -3.02 2.70 11.27
C HIS A 109 -3.28 4.14 10.82
N LEU A 110 -4.56 4.50 10.73
CA LEU A 110 -4.97 5.86 10.45
C LEU A 110 -5.51 6.52 11.72
N GLN A 111 -5.10 7.76 11.95
CA GLN A 111 -5.64 8.60 13.02
C GLN A 111 -6.64 9.61 12.45
N ASN A 112 -7.58 10.04 13.30
CA ASN A 112 -8.60 11.04 12.98
C ASN A 112 -9.46 10.66 11.77
N ALA A 113 -9.70 9.35 11.58
CA ALA A 113 -10.40 8.81 10.42
C ALA A 113 -11.93 8.92 10.53
N GLY A 114 -12.45 9.38 11.66
CA GLY A 114 -13.88 9.56 11.91
C GLY A 114 -14.16 10.03 13.33
N PHE A 115 -15.43 9.91 13.73
CA PHE A 115 -15.91 10.23 15.08
C PHE A 115 -16.54 9.01 15.75
N ASP A 116 -16.25 8.81 17.03
CA ASP A 116 -16.96 7.84 17.85
C ASP A 116 -18.41 8.27 18.11
N SER A 117 -19.18 7.40 18.78
CA SER A 117 -20.57 7.70 19.21
C SER A 117 -20.69 8.90 20.16
N PHE A 118 -19.56 9.46 20.63
CA PHE A 118 -19.48 10.61 21.52
C PHE A 118 -18.88 11.85 20.83
N GLY A 119 -18.61 11.80 19.51
CA GLY A 119 -18.06 12.92 18.75
C GLY A 119 -16.55 13.15 18.95
N ARG A 120 -15.80 12.16 19.45
CA ARG A 120 -14.34 12.22 19.60
C ARG A 120 -13.67 11.60 18.38
N PHE A 121 -12.47 12.08 18.02
CA PHE A 121 -11.70 11.50 16.93
C PHE A 121 -11.35 10.04 17.21
N GLU A 122 -11.66 9.17 16.25
CA GLU A 122 -11.25 7.76 16.29
C GLU A 122 -10.06 7.51 15.36
N SER A 123 -9.19 6.62 15.83
CA SER A 123 -8.27 5.90 14.95
C SER A 123 -8.97 4.70 14.34
N THR A 124 -8.57 4.34 13.12
CA THR A 124 -9.03 3.13 12.45
C THR A 124 -7.86 2.34 11.89
N TRP A 125 -8.13 1.07 11.60
CA TRP A 125 -7.23 0.16 10.92
C TRP A 125 -7.82 -0.18 9.56
N ILE A 126 -7.00 -0.04 8.51
CA ILE A 126 -7.33 -0.52 7.17
C ILE A 126 -6.41 -1.69 6.87
N GLY A 127 -6.94 -2.75 6.29
CA GLY A 127 -6.17 -3.94 5.93
C GLY A 127 -6.54 -4.45 4.54
N ASP A 128 -5.58 -5.11 3.90
CA ASP A 128 -5.78 -5.81 2.63
C ASP A 128 -6.11 -7.28 2.90
N ILE A 129 -7.34 -7.69 2.57
CA ILE A 129 -7.90 -9.02 2.87
C ILE A 129 -7.87 -9.87 1.59
N PRO A 130 -7.50 -11.17 1.64
CA PRO A 130 -7.44 -12.04 0.46
C PRO A 130 -8.67 -12.10 -0.44
N ASP A 131 -9.86 -11.85 0.10
CA ASP A 131 -11.14 -11.95 -0.61
C ASP A 131 -11.69 -10.59 -1.10
N ASP A 132 -10.98 -9.48 -0.89
CA ASP A 132 -11.34 -8.17 -1.46
C ASP A 132 -10.45 -7.90 -2.69
N PRO A 133 -10.91 -8.15 -3.93
CA PRO A 133 -10.09 -7.93 -5.10
C PRO A 133 -9.73 -6.43 -5.19
N PRO A 134 -8.45 -6.06 -5.38
CA PRO A 134 -8.09 -4.68 -5.58
C PRO A 134 -8.89 -4.14 -6.77
N ASN A 135 -9.48 -2.95 -6.60
CA ASN A 135 -10.19 -2.28 -7.70
C ASN A 135 -9.27 -2.32 -8.94
N PRO A 136 -9.72 -2.93 -10.06
CA PRO A 136 -8.86 -3.09 -11.23
C PRO A 136 -8.34 -1.73 -11.64
N VAL A 137 -7.02 -1.54 -11.50
CA VAL A 137 -6.35 -0.35 -11.99
C VAL A 137 -6.56 -0.33 -13.50
N PRO A 138 -7.11 0.74 -14.09
CA PRO A 138 -7.26 0.82 -15.53
C PRO A 138 -5.89 0.56 -16.17
N GLU A 139 -5.81 -0.52 -16.96
CA GLU A 139 -4.58 -0.82 -17.70
C GLU A 139 -4.19 0.44 -18.48
N PRO A 140 -2.93 0.89 -18.41
CA PRO A 140 -2.49 2.04 -19.18
C PRO A 140 -2.90 1.86 -20.64
N GLY A 141 -3.28 2.94 -21.32
CA GLY A 141 -3.69 2.92 -22.73
C GLY A 141 -2.61 2.45 -23.71
N THR A 142 -1.53 1.82 -23.24
CA THR A 142 -0.47 1.17 -24.02
C THR A 142 -1.02 0.12 -24.98
N LEU A 143 -2.08 -0.63 -24.64
CA LEU A 143 -2.73 -1.55 -25.58
C LEU A 143 -3.44 -0.80 -26.73
N VAL A 144 -4.11 0.32 -26.41
CA VAL A 144 -4.75 1.18 -27.42
C VAL A 144 -3.68 1.83 -28.29
N LEU A 145 -2.58 2.31 -27.70
CA LEU A 145 -1.47 2.94 -28.42
C LEU A 145 -0.72 1.93 -29.31
N LEU A 146 -0.53 0.70 -28.84
CA LEU A 146 0.04 -0.40 -29.60
C LEU A 146 -0.84 -0.76 -30.81
N GLY A 147 -2.15 -0.87 -30.59
CA GLY A 147 -3.13 -1.10 -31.66
C GLY A 147 -3.14 0.03 -32.69
N ALA A 148 -3.15 1.29 -32.23
CA ALA A 148 -3.09 2.46 -33.11
C ALA A 148 -1.76 2.52 -33.88
N GLY A 149 -0.64 2.14 -33.26
CA GLY A 149 0.68 2.06 -33.89
C GLY A 149 0.72 1.05 -35.04
N PHE A 150 0.17 -0.15 -34.83
CA PHE A 150 0.09 -1.16 -35.89
C PHE A 150 -0.83 -0.76 -37.05
N LEU A 151 -1.98 -0.13 -36.76
CA LEU A 151 -2.87 0.40 -37.78
C LEU A 151 -2.20 1.52 -38.60
N GLY A 152 -1.47 2.41 -37.94
CA GLY A 152 -0.69 3.47 -38.61
C GLY A 152 0.37 2.91 -39.55
N LEU A 153 1.14 1.90 -39.11
CA LEU A 153 2.15 1.22 -39.93
C LEU A 153 1.53 0.50 -41.13
N ALA A 154 0.41 -0.20 -40.94
CA ALA A 154 -0.29 -0.91 -42.01
C ALA A 154 -0.85 0.06 -43.07
N ALA A 155 -1.44 1.18 -42.64
CA ALA A 155 -1.93 2.22 -43.53
C ALA A 155 -0.79 2.89 -44.33
N TYR A 156 0.34 3.16 -43.67
CA TYR A 156 1.52 3.72 -44.32
C TYR A 156 2.13 2.76 -45.36
N GLY A 157 2.23 1.47 -45.03
CA GLY A 157 2.74 0.43 -45.92
C GLY A 157 1.91 0.29 -47.20
N ARG A 158 0.57 0.29 -47.10
CA ARG A 158 -0.31 0.25 -48.29
C ARG A 158 -0.10 1.43 -49.21
N LYS A 159 0.02 2.65 -48.67
CA LYS A 159 0.20 3.87 -49.48
C LYS A 159 1.51 3.88 -50.27
N ARG A 160 2.55 3.21 -49.75
CA ARG A 160 3.86 3.11 -50.42
C ARG A 160 3.93 1.99 -51.45
N ALA A 161 3.20 0.90 -51.25
CA ALA A 161 3.12 -0.20 -52.21
C ALA A 161 2.23 0.10 -53.44
N SER A 162 1.34 1.09 -53.34
CA SER A 162 0.48 1.55 -54.44
C SER A 162 1.05 2.72 -55.26
N ARG A 163 2.31 3.07 -55.06
CA ARG A 163 3.09 4.00 -55.89
C ARG A 163 4.20 3.23 -56.60
#